data_AF-A0A1H2GHT3-F1
#
_entry.id   AF-A0A1H2GHT3-F1
#
_cell.length_a   1.000
_cell.length_b   1.000
_cell.length_c   1.000
_cell.angle_alpha   90.00
_cell.angle_beta   90.00
_cell.angle_gamma   90.00
#
_symmetry.space_group_name_H-M   'P 1'
#
loop_
_entity.id
_entity.type
_entity.pdbx_description
1 polymer ?
#
loop_
_entity_poly.entity_id
_entity_poly.type
_entity_poly.pdbx_seq_one_letter_code
_entity_poly.pdbx_strand_id
1 'polypeptide(L)'
;MPRSRHGRNRHRRTKVPALTRLQGLTRRRIALLAAPVVLVGAAVAGVAMWPDGSGDLGDNATASVDLPEREDPASRGEDRPPLPPVTPNAAPTETATPTPTPTPTPTATPTPTPTPTPTPTPTPEPTVAGQLFVTSGLNVRTSPDLEAEVVTVLGTGTEVDITGATEGTWSQILLDGEPFWVATEYLAQEPPAEEPSGGISAAECESGSGVEDGLTQDAIRVHRAVCALFPQVTSYGGLRSGDGGEHGSGRALDIMIRGSVGDEIAAYVRENYSELGVSEVIWEQRIWTVERSSDGWRWMEDRGDDTANHYDHVHVTVYGNEGST
;
A
#
# COMPACT_ATOMS: atom_id res chain seq x y z
N MET A 1 9.07 -45.29 -79.23
CA MET A 1 10.36 -45.93 -78.86
C MET A 1 11.44 -44.84 -78.80
N PRO A 2 12.38 -44.87 -77.84
CA PRO A 2 12.37 -43.87 -76.75
C PRO A 2 13.74 -43.22 -76.41
N ARG A 3 13.70 -42.29 -75.42
CA ARG A 3 14.75 -41.88 -74.45
C ARG A 3 15.99 -41.13 -74.98
N SER A 4 16.67 -40.25 -74.26
CA SER A 4 16.50 -39.51 -72.99
C SER A 4 17.68 -38.54 -72.95
N ARG A 5 17.51 -37.26 -72.60
CA ARG A 5 18.63 -36.31 -72.42
C ARG A 5 18.75 -35.88 -70.95
N HIS A 6 19.98 -35.93 -70.48
CA HIS A 6 20.48 -35.65 -69.13
C HIS A 6 20.01 -34.31 -68.54
N GLY A 7 19.61 -34.37 -67.26
CA GLY A 7 19.41 -33.22 -66.39
C GLY A 7 20.75 -32.60 -65.96
N ARG A 8 20.75 -31.26 -65.89
CA ARG A 8 21.79 -30.47 -65.23
C ARG A 8 21.14 -29.65 -64.11
N ASN A 9 21.67 -29.84 -62.91
CA ASN A 9 21.26 -29.22 -61.66
C ASN A 9 21.72 -27.74 -61.65
N ARG A 10 20.81 -26.78 -61.36
CA ARG A 10 21.17 -25.40 -60.99
C ARG A 10 20.30 -24.94 -59.82
N HIS A 11 20.98 -24.57 -58.73
CA HIS A 11 20.42 -24.05 -57.49
C HIS A 11 19.55 -22.81 -57.71
N ARG A 12 18.31 -22.85 -57.23
CA ARG A 12 17.39 -21.70 -57.15
C ARG A 12 17.61 -20.98 -55.82
N ARG A 13 18.11 -19.74 -55.88
CA ARG A 13 18.09 -18.77 -54.78
C ARG A 13 16.64 -18.35 -54.51
N THR A 14 16.13 -18.59 -53.31
CA THR A 14 14.90 -17.99 -52.80
C THR A 14 15.22 -16.60 -52.24
N LYS A 15 14.58 -15.57 -52.80
CA LYS A 15 14.58 -14.18 -52.30
C LYS A 15 13.55 -14.08 -51.16
N VAL A 16 13.96 -13.53 -50.03
CA VAL A 16 13.09 -13.10 -48.91
C VAL A 16 12.49 -11.73 -49.28
N PRO A 17 11.19 -11.46 -49.03
CA PRO A 17 10.59 -10.17 -49.34
C PRO A 17 11.00 -9.08 -48.32
N ALA A 18 11.12 -7.86 -48.84
CA ALA A 18 11.51 -6.66 -48.11
C ALA A 18 10.39 -6.14 -47.19
N LEU A 19 10.75 -5.76 -45.96
CA LEU A 19 9.89 -5.02 -45.04
C LEU A 19 9.90 -3.54 -45.42
N THR A 20 8.70 -3.01 -45.68
CA THR A 20 8.41 -1.63 -46.04
C THR A 20 8.68 -0.69 -44.86
N ARG A 21 9.52 0.32 -45.09
CA ARG A 21 9.88 1.39 -44.15
C ARG A 21 8.79 2.47 -44.18
N LEU A 22 7.97 2.58 -43.14
CA LEU A 22 7.07 3.72 -42.94
C LEU A 22 7.87 4.92 -42.42
N GLN A 23 7.95 5.97 -43.24
CA GLN A 23 8.41 7.29 -42.82
C GLN A 23 7.21 8.12 -42.34
N GLY A 24 7.40 8.86 -41.24
CA GLY A 24 6.71 10.14 -41.03
C GLY A 24 5.78 10.21 -39.80
N LEU A 25 6.35 10.54 -38.64
CA LEU A 25 5.69 11.34 -37.61
C LEU A 25 6.71 12.37 -37.10
N THR A 26 6.58 13.58 -37.64
CA THR A 26 7.35 14.76 -37.27
C THR A 26 7.05 15.18 -35.83
N ARG A 27 8.07 15.20 -34.96
CA ARG A 27 8.01 15.85 -33.64
C ARG A 27 7.70 17.33 -33.82
N ARG A 28 6.53 17.79 -33.37
CA ARG A 28 6.24 19.22 -33.22
C ARG A 28 7.04 19.74 -32.04
N ARG A 29 7.90 20.73 -32.28
CA ARG A 29 8.54 21.54 -31.24
C ARG A 29 7.53 22.56 -30.75
N ILE A 30 7.10 22.48 -29.50
CA ILE A 30 6.32 23.53 -28.84
C ILE A 30 7.33 24.54 -28.30
N ALA A 31 7.26 25.78 -28.79
CA ALA A 31 8.03 26.89 -28.26
C ALA A 31 7.29 27.45 -27.03
N LEU A 32 7.90 27.37 -25.84
CA LEU A 32 7.44 28.13 -24.68
C LEU A 32 7.78 29.61 -24.88
N LEU A 33 6.75 30.44 -24.98
CA LEU A 33 6.85 31.88 -24.78
C LEU A 33 6.76 32.16 -23.28
N ALA A 34 7.85 32.61 -22.69
CA ALA A 34 7.87 33.10 -21.31
C ALA A 34 7.16 34.46 -21.23
N ALA A 35 6.21 34.59 -20.31
CA ALA A 35 5.67 35.87 -19.88
C ALA A 35 6.05 36.07 -18.40
N PRO A 36 6.53 37.26 -17.98
CA PRO A 36 6.86 37.52 -16.59
C PRO A 36 5.57 37.87 -15.81
N VAL A 37 5.28 37.09 -14.76
CA VAL A 37 4.27 37.44 -13.75
C VAL A 37 4.96 38.29 -12.68
N VAL A 38 4.52 39.53 -12.53
CA VAL A 38 4.92 40.45 -11.45
C VAL A 38 3.96 40.23 -10.28
N LEU A 39 4.45 39.66 -9.18
CA LEU A 39 3.72 39.55 -7.91
C LEU A 39 4.06 40.76 -7.03
N VAL A 40 3.06 41.63 -6.82
CA VAL A 40 3.10 42.70 -5.82
C VAL A 40 2.70 42.09 -4.48
N GLY A 41 3.63 42.11 -3.51
CA GLY A 41 3.39 41.67 -2.14
C GLY A 41 2.55 42.69 -1.35
N ALA A 42 1.62 42.18 -0.55
CA ALA A 42 1.00 42.90 0.55
C ALA A 42 1.03 41.98 1.78
N ALA A 43 1.95 42.27 2.70
CA ALA A 43 2.00 41.70 4.03
C ALA A 43 0.92 42.34 4.90
N VAL A 44 0.22 41.52 5.69
CA VAL A 44 -0.49 42.00 6.88
C VAL A 44 -0.18 41.07 8.04
N ALA A 45 0.50 41.63 9.04
CA ALA A 45 0.93 40.97 10.26
C ALA A 45 -0.28 40.69 11.18
N GLY A 46 -0.37 39.44 11.67
CA GLY A 46 -1.25 39.06 12.77
C GLY A 46 -0.40 38.66 13.98
N VAL A 47 -0.34 39.53 14.98
CA VAL A 47 0.23 39.24 16.31
C VAL A 47 -0.82 38.46 17.09
N ALA A 48 -0.53 37.20 17.43
CA ALA A 48 -1.30 36.44 18.40
C ALA A 48 -0.52 36.37 19.73
N MET A 49 -1.07 37.04 20.73
CA MET A 49 -0.66 36.99 22.12
C MET A 49 -1.18 35.69 22.77
N TRP A 50 -0.32 34.99 23.50
CA TRP A 50 -0.71 33.89 24.40
C TRP A 50 -0.81 34.45 25.82
N PRO A 51 -1.84 34.07 26.61
CA PRO A 51 -1.78 34.22 28.04
C PRO A 51 -1.22 32.96 28.70
N ASP A 52 -0.28 33.22 29.62
CA ASP A 52 0.25 32.29 30.62
C ASP A 52 -0.85 31.63 31.46
N GLY A 53 -0.59 30.39 31.86
CA GLY A 53 -1.38 29.67 32.86
C GLY A 53 -0.58 28.54 33.50
N SER A 54 0.22 28.87 34.52
CA SER A 54 0.87 27.93 35.43
C SER A 54 0.03 27.77 36.71
N GLY A 55 -0.04 26.54 37.25
CA GLY A 55 -0.60 26.20 38.58
C GLY A 55 -1.33 24.86 38.54
N ASP A 56 -0.64 23.74 38.74
CA ASP A 56 -0.45 23.03 40.02
C ASP A 56 -1.75 22.53 40.67
N LEU A 57 -1.98 21.21 40.57
CA LEU A 57 -2.56 20.38 41.63
C LEU A 57 -2.04 18.95 41.44
N GLY A 58 -1.19 18.50 42.37
CA GLY A 58 -0.97 17.08 42.61
C GLY A 58 -2.19 16.43 43.27
N ASP A 59 -2.40 15.14 43.01
CA ASP A 59 -2.53 14.14 44.08
C ASP A 59 -2.62 12.72 43.51
N ASN A 60 -1.61 11.96 43.91
CA ASN A 60 -1.55 10.54 44.24
C ASN A 60 -2.85 9.71 44.14
N ALA A 61 -2.87 8.70 43.25
CA ALA A 61 -3.66 7.50 43.43
C ALA A 61 -2.93 6.28 42.85
N THR A 62 -2.19 5.61 43.72
CA THR A 62 -1.79 4.21 43.56
C THR A 62 -3.03 3.33 43.43
N ALA A 63 -3.18 2.62 42.32
CA ALA A 63 -4.06 1.46 42.22
C ALA A 63 -3.27 0.33 41.54
N SER A 64 -2.66 -0.50 42.36
CA SER A 64 -2.20 -1.83 41.99
C SER A 64 -3.43 -2.65 41.57
N VAL A 65 -3.45 -3.11 40.32
CA VAL A 65 -4.36 -4.16 39.90
C VAL A 65 -3.51 -5.26 39.28
N ASP A 66 -3.31 -6.30 40.09
CA ASP A 66 -2.82 -7.62 39.73
C ASP A 66 -3.46 -8.13 38.44
N LEU A 67 -2.62 -8.43 37.46
CA LEU A 67 -2.89 -9.36 36.38
C LEU A 67 -2.42 -10.74 36.83
N PRO A 68 -3.25 -11.80 36.79
CA PRO A 68 -2.70 -13.14 36.76
C PRO A 68 -2.32 -13.54 35.33
N GLU A 69 -1.12 -14.09 35.25
CA GLU A 69 -0.43 -14.65 34.11
C GLU A 69 -1.29 -15.64 33.31
N ARG A 70 -1.14 -15.57 31.98
CA ARG A 70 -1.46 -16.65 31.06
C ARG A 70 -0.23 -17.53 30.91
N GLU A 71 -0.32 -18.76 31.40
CA GLU A 71 0.57 -19.85 30.97
C GLU A 71 -0.18 -20.84 30.07
N ASP A 72 0.62 -21.44 29.21
CA ASP A 72 0.35 -22.11 27.95
C ASP A 72 -0.03 -23.63 28.11
N PRO A 73 -0.14 -24.44 27.03
CA PRO A 73 -1.21 -25.44 26.85
C PRO A 73 -0.87 -26.90 27.22
N ALA A 74 -1.88 -27.76 27.06
CA ALA A 74 -1.86 -29.22 26.89
C ALA A 74 -2.11 -30.09 28.15
N SER A 75 -3.22 -30.85 28.13
CA SER A 75 -3.23 -32.32 28.30
C SER A 75 -4.65 -32.87 28.20
N ARG A 76 -4.86 -33.78 27.23
CA ARG A 76 -6.02 -34.65 27.11
C ARG A 76 -5.52 -36.09 27.27
N GLY A 77 -5.82 -36.68 28.41
CA GLY A 77 -5.47 -38.05 28.82
C GLY A 77 -5.51 -38.10 30.35
N GLU A 78 -6.04 -39.09 31.06
CA GLU A 78 -6.60 -40.40 30.76
C GLU A 78 -7.57 -40.69 31.91
N ASP A 79 -8.79 -41.17 31.65
CA ASP A 79 -9.49 -42.03 32.63
C ASP A 79 -10.65 -42.79 31.96
N ARG A 80 -10.35 -44.00 31.46
CA ARG A 80 -11.39 -44.99 31.17
C ARG A 80 -10.83 -46.41 31.33
N PRO A 81 -11.34 -47.20 32.28
CA PRO A 81 -10.84 -48.55 32.57
C PRO A 81 -11.16 -49.58 31.48
N PRO A 82 -10.37 -50.67 31.37
CA PRO A 82 -10.45 -51.65 30.29
C PRO A 82 -11.60 -52.65 30.46
N LEU A 83 -12.20 -53.06 29.34
CA LEU A 83 -13.16 -54.17 29.27
C LEU A 83 -12.44 -55.51 28.99
N PRO A 84 -12.88 -56.63 29.61
CA PRO A 84 -12.27 -57.95 29.47
C PRO A 84 -12.59 -58.67 28.14
N PRO A 85 -11.82 -59.73 27.78
CA PRO A 85 -11.77 -60.30 26.44
C PRO A 85 -12.89 -61.30 26.11
N VAL A 86 -13.17 -61.39 24.80
CA VAL A 86 -14.15 -62.29 24.17
C VAL A 86 -13.65 -63.74 24.04
N THR A 87 -14.59 -64.70 24.11
CA THR A 87 -14.42 -66.05 23.54
C THR A 87 -15.75 -66.54 22.93
N PRO A 88 -15.72 -67.36 21.85
CA PRO A 88 -16.88 -67.65 21.02
C PRO A 88 -17.59 -68.94 21.45
N ASN A 89 -18.92 -69.01 21.29
CA ASN A 89 -19.61 -70.30 21.29
C ASN A 89 -20.86 -70.30 20.41
N ALA A 90 -21.19 -71.52 19.97
CA ALA A 90 -21.95 -71.94 18.81
C ALA A 90 -23.45 -71.54 18.73
N ALA A 91 -23.92 -71.56 17.48
CA ALA A 91 -25.31 -71.66 17.01
C ALA A 91 -25.98 -73.00 17.44
N PRO A 92 -27.28 -73.29 17.14
CA PRO A 92 -28.30 -72.55 16.41
C PRO A 92 -29.70 -72.56 17.09
N THR A 93 -30.73 -71.97 16.46
CA THR A 93 -31.98 -72.65 16.01
C THR A 93 -32.98 -71.61 15.50
N GLU A 94 -33.45 -71.79 14.26
CA GLU A 94 -34.45 -70.94 13.61
C GLU A 94 -35.86 -71.15 14.20
N THR A 95 -36.58 -70.06 14.44
CA THR A 95 -38.03 -70.08 14.73
C THR A 95 -38.72 -69.18 13.71
N ALA A 96 -39.66 -69.76 12.97
CA ALA A 96 -40.39 -69.09 11.89
C ALA A 96 -41.20 -67.88 12.42
N THR A 97 -41.04 -66.73 11.77
CA THR A 97 -41.78 -65.49 12.07
C THR A 97 -42.89 -65.28 11.01
N PRO A 98 -44.13 -64.96 11.40
CA PRO A 98 -45.25 -64.86 10.48
C PRO A 98 -45.18 -63.63 9.57
N THR A 99 -45.68 -63.82 8.34
CA THR A 99 -45.78 -62.82 7.26
C THR A 99 -46.64 -61.62 7.65
N PRO A 100 -46.16 -60.36 7.54
CA PRO A 100 -46.99 -59.18 7.73
C PRO A 100 -47.87 -58.89 6.50
N THR A 101 -49.13 -58.54 6.78
CA THR A 101 -50.18 -58.10 5.84
C THR A 101 -49.80 -56.78 5.14
N PRO A 102 -50.07 -56.60 3.83
CA PRO A 102 -49.70 -55.38 3.11
C PRO A 102 -50.43 -54.15 3.64
N THR A 103 -49.66 -53.12 3.98
CA THR A 103 -50.13 -51.76 4.33
C THR A 103 -50.57 -51.02 3.07
N PRO A 104 -51.73 -50.30 3.06
CA PRO A 104 -52.14 -49.52 1.90
C PRO A 104 -51.14 -48.40 1.60
N THR A 105 -50.73 -48.32 0.33
CA THR A 105 -49.83 -47.29 -0.20
C THR A 105 -50.46 -45.90 -0.05
N PRO A 106 -49.78 -44.90 0.53
CA PRO A 106 -50.31 -43.54 0.60
C PRO A 106 -50.42 -42.94 -0.81
N THR A 107 -51.57 -42.34 -1.10
CA THR A 107 -51.80 -41.55 -2.31
C THR A 107 -50.86 -40.34 -2.30
N ALA A 108 -50.09 -40.16 -3.37
CA ALA A 108 -49.15 -39.05 -3.51
C ALA A 108 -49.88 -37.69 -3.41
N THR A 109 -49.49 -36.90 -2.42
CA THR A 109 -49.85 -35.47 -2.33
C THR A 109 -49.23 -34.75 -3.53
N PRO A 110 -49.99 -33.92 -4.28
CA PRO A 110 -49.42 -33.18 -5.40
C PRO A 110 -48.29 -32.27 -4.91
N THR A 111 -47.11 -32.47 -5.48
CA THR A 111 -45.94 -31.60 -5.24
C THR A 111 -46.28 -30.19 -5.74
N PRO A 112 -46.08 -29.12 -4.93
CA PRO A 112 -46.30 -27.76 -5.38
C PRO A 112 -45.41 -27.49 -6.59
N THR A 113 -46.02 -27.00 -7.67
CA THR A 113 -45.30 -26.52 -8.86
C THR A 113 -44.34 -25.42 -8.42
N PRO A 114 -43.03 -25.50 -8.75
CA PRO A 114 -42.08 -24.45 -8.38
C PRO A 114 -42.56 -23.12 -8.96
N THR A 115 -42.73 -22.12 -8.10
CA THR A 115 -42.91 -20.73 -8.54
C THR A 115 -41.66 -20.36 -9.32
N PRO A 116 -41.78 -19.83 -10.56
CA PRO A 116 -40.61 -19.44 -11.34
C PRO A 116 -39.80 -18.43 -10.52
N THR A 117 -38.54 -18.75 -10.25
CA THR A 117 -37.58 -17.79 -9.71
C THR A 117 -37.54 -16.61 -10.68
N PRO A 118 -37.77 -15.37 -10.23
CA PRO A 118 -37.69 -14.21 -11.11
C PRO A 118 -36.33 -14.24 -11.80
N THR A 119 -36.34 -14.20 -13.13
CA THR A 119 -35.11 -14.02 -13.90
C THR A 119 -34.49 -12.71 -13.45
N PRO A 120 -33.21 -12.68 -13.02
CA PRO A 120 -32.58 -11.43 -12.63
C PRO A 120 -32.70 -10.46 -13.80
N THR A 121 -33.27 -9.29 -13.54
CA THR A 121 -33.22 -8.18 -14.48
C THR A 121 -31.75 -7.90 -14.77
N PRO A 122 -31.30 -7.81 -16.04
CA PRO A 122 -29.91 -7.52 -16.33
C PRO A 122 -29.53 -6.20 -15.65
N THR A 123 -28.52 -6.25 -14.78
CA THR A 123 -27.90 -5.04 -14.25
C THR A 123 -27.34 -4.28 -15.44
N PRO A 124 -27.65 -2.97 -15.58
CA PRO A 124 -27.12 -2.17 -16.67
C PRO A 124 -25.59 -2.25 -16.65
N GLU A 125 -24.97 -2.38 -17.82
CA GLU A 125 -23.52 -2.33 -17.97
C GLU A 125 -23.01 -0.98 -17.42
N PRO A 126 -21.94 -0.98 -16.60
CA PRO A 126 -21.46 0.26 -16.03
C PRO A 126 -20.97 1.18 -17.14
N THR A 127 -21.31 2.46 -17.03
CA THR A 127 -20.94 3.49 -18.01
C THR A 127 -19.93 4.45 -17.39
N VAL A 128 -18.95 4.90 -18.18
CA VAL A 128 -17.99 5.93 -17.75
C VAL A 128 -18.71 7.27 -17.67
N ALA A 129 -18.84 7.82 -16.47
CA ALA A 129 -19.45 9.13 -16.21
C ALA A 129 -18.42 10.26 -16.22
N GLY A 130 -17.14 9.94 -16.00
CA GLY A 130 -16.04 10.90 -16.00
C GLY A 130 -14.73 10.25 -15.62
N GLN A 131 -13.71 11.08 -15.47
CA GLN A 131 -12.38 10.68 -14.99
C GLN A 131 -12.01 11.54 -13.79
N LEU A 132 -11.35 10.92 -12.82
CA LEU A 132 -10.75 11.59 -11.66
C LEU A 132 -9.32 11.08 -11.46
N PHE A 133 -8.56 11.79 -10.65
CA PHE A 133 -7.18 11.48 -10.32
C PHE A 133 -7.07 11.04 -8.87
N VAL A 134 -6.27 10.01 -8.65
CA VAL A 134 -5.91 9.52 -7.31
C VAL A 134 -4.95 10.51 -6.65
N THR A 135 -5.26 10.99 -5.44
CA THR A 135 -4.43 11.99 -4.74
C THR A 135 -3.41 11.41 -3.77
N SER A 136 -3.59 10.15 -3.36
CA SER A 136 -2.67 9.37 -2.51
C SER A 136 -2.85 7.87 -2.77
N GLY A 137 -1.97 7.01 -2.27
CA GLY A 137 -2.09 5.56 -2.42
C GLY A 137 -3.50 5.05 -2.06
N LEU A 138 -4.23 4.51 -3.05
CA LEU A 138 -5.67 4.28 -2.94
C LEU A 138 -6.03 2.81 -3.12
N ASN A 139 -6.56 2.21 -2.05
CA ASN A 139 -7.07 0.84 -2.07
C ASN A 139 -8.35 0.74 -2.91
N VAL A 140 -8.35 -0.20 -3.85
CA VAL A 140 -9.51 -0.56 -4.68
C VAL A 140 -10.17 -1.80 -4.12
N ARG A 141 -11.47 -1.73 -3.83
CA ARG A 141 -12.19 -2.76 -3.10
C ARG A 141 -13.37 -3.34 -3.85
N THR A 142 -13.76 -4.56 -3.49
CA THR A 142 -14.92 -5.26 -4.07
C THR A 142 -16.28 -4.71 -3.59
N SER A 143 -16.32 -3.92 -2.52
CA SER A 143 -17.54 -3.29 -1.96
C SER A 143 -17.19 -1.98 -1.23
N PRO A 144 -18.15 -1.06 -1.03
CA PRO A 144 -17.92 0.25 -0.41
C PRO A 144 -17.83 0.13 1.12
N ASP A 145 -16.88 -0.66 1.60
CA ASP A 145 -16.68 -0.96 3.01
C ASP A 145 -15.20 -1.19 3.32
N LEU A 146 -14.79 -0.86 4.55
CA LEU A 146 -13.40 -0.97 4.98
C LEU A 146 -12.94 -2.42 5.22
N GLU A 147 -13.87 -3.37 5.42
CA GLU A 147 -13.58 -4.79 5.58
C GLU A 147 -13.65 -5.56 4.25
N ALA A 148 -14.05 -4.90 3.15
CA ALA A 148 -14.13 -5.51 1.83
C ALA A 148 -12.73 -5.87 1.29
N GLU A 149 -12.65 -6.95 0.51
CA GLU A 149 -11.41 -7.39 -0.14
C GLU A 149 -10.78 -6.27 -0.97
N VAL A 150 -9.49 -6.04 -0.77
CA VAL A 150 -8.68 -5.12 -1.58
C VAL A 150 -8.15 -5.88 -2.80
N VAL A 151 -8.55 -5.43 -3.98
CA VAL A 151 -8.17 -6.01 -5.27
C VAL A 151 -6.79 -5.51 -5.71
N THR A 152 -6.54 -4.21 -5.56
CA THR A 152 -5.27 -3.57 -5.89
C THR A 152 -5.13 -2.23 -5.15
N VAL A 153 -3.96 -1.60 -5.29
CA VAL A 153 -3.69 -0.24 -4.80
C VAL A 153 -3.25 0.62 -5.98
N LEU A 154 -3.89 1.77 -6.17
CA LEU A 154 -3.54 2.74 -7.19
C LEU A 154 -2.57 3.79 -6.62
N GLY A 155 -1.58 4.18 -7.42
CA GLY A 155 -0.65 5.23 -7.04
C GLY A 155 -1.24 6.64 -7.22
N THR A 156 -0.65 7.61 -6.54
CA THR A 156 -0.94 9.04 -6.74
C THR A 156 -0.79 9.45 -8.20
N GLY A 157 -1.65 10.33 -8.68
CA GLY A 157 -1.70 10.78 -10.07
C GLY A 157 -2.34 9.78 -11.04
N THR A 158 -2.69 8.56 -10.59
CA THR A 158 -3.39 7.59 -11.44
C THR A 158 -4.75 8.15 -11.86
N GLU A 159 -5.00 8.24 -13.16
CA GLU A 159 -6.32 8.57 -13.71
C GLU A 159 -7.22 7.33 -13.66
N VAL A 160 -8.45 7.50 -13.17
CA VAL A 160 -9.45 6.44 -13.06
C VAL A 160 -10.76 6.86 -13.72
N ASP A 161 -11.37 5.95 -14.47
CA ASP A 161 -12.74 6.11 -14.96
C ASP A 161 -13.73 5.90 -13.81
N ILE A 162 -14.62 6.86 -13.58
CA ILE A 162 -15.69 6.76 -12.57
C ILE A 162 -17.03 6.41 -13.22
N THR A 163 -17.85 5.60 -12.54
CA THR A 163 -19.21 5.29 -13.01
C THR A 163 -20.24 6.35 -12.60
N GLY A 164 -19.86 7.24 -11.67
CA GLY A 164 -20.76 8.20 -11.04
C GLY A 164 -21.60 7.61 -9.90
N ALA A 165 -21.53 6.30 -9.65
CA ALA A 165 -22.17 5.70 -8.49
C ALA A 165 -21.37 6.00 -7.21
N THR A 166 -22.08 6.40 -6.16
CA THR A 166 -21.51 6.71 -4.84
C THR A 166 -22.32 6.06 -3.74
N GLU A 167 -21.64 5.57 -2.69
CA GLU A 167 -22.27 5.05 -1.48
C GLU A 167 -21.53 5.61 -0.26
N GLY A 168 -22.15 6.54 0.46
CA GLY A 168 -21.50 7.25 1.58
C GLY A 168 -20.23 7.97 1.12
N THR A 169 -19.10 7.62 1.71
CA THR A 169 -17.76 8.17 1.39
C THR A 169 -17.05 7.40 0.27
N TRP A 170 -17.75 6.53 -0.45
CA TRP A 170 -17.20 5.69 -1.51
C TRP A 170 -17.68 6.12 -2.88
N SER A 171 -16.78 6.04 -3.85
CA SER A 171 -17.04 6.22 -5.28
C SER A 171 -16.72 4.93 -6.02
N GLN A 172 -17.54 4.59 -7.00
CA GLN A 172 -17.30 3.43 -7.85
C GLN A 172 -16.48 3.84 -9.09
N ILE A 173 -15.39 3.12 -9.31
CA ILE A 173 -14.49 3.24 -10.46
C ILE A 173 -14.58 2.01 -11.36
N LEU A 174 -14.04 2.12 -12.57
CA LEU A 174 -13.83 1.00 -13.47
C LEU A 174 -12.35 0.65 -13.57
N LEU A 175 -12.03 -0.63 -13.36
CA LEU A 175 -10.74 -1.22 -13.72
C LEU A 175 -10.99 -2.32 -14.76
N ASP A 176 -10.35 -2.20 -15.92
CA ASP A 176 -10.53 -3.14 -17.04
C ASP A 176 -12.00 -3.38 -17.44
N GLY A 177 -12.86 -2.38 -17.21
CA GLY A 177 -14.30 -2.44 -17.48
C GLY A 177 -15.14 -3.05 -16.34
N GLU A 178 -14.52 -3.49 -15.25
CA GLU A 178 -15.21 -4.04 -14.06
C GLU A 178 -15.35 -2.98 -12.95
N PRO A 179 -16.50 -2.92 -12.26
CA PRO A 179 -16.74 -1.93 -11.22
C PRO A 179 -16.13 -2.31 -9.87
N PHE A 180 -15.41 -1.36 -9.27
CA PHE A 180 -14.85 -1.47 -7.92
C PHE A 180 -15.07 -0.19 -7.12
N TRP A 181 -14.83 -0.24 -5.81
CA TRP A 181 -15.08 0.87 -4.90
C TRP A 181 -13.80 1.44 -4.32
N VAL A 182 -13.71 2.76 -4.25
CA VAL A 182 -12.60 3.51 -3.65
C VAL A 182 -13.14 4.61 -2.74
N ALA A 183 -12.35 5.04 -1.76
CA ALA A 183 -12.74 6.17 -0.90
C ALA A 183 -12.67 7.49 -1.68
N THR A 184 -13.79 8.22 -1.70
CA THR A 184 -13.99 9.45 -2.48
C THR A 184 -13.03 10.57 -2.09
N GLU A 185 -12.57 10.61 -0.84
CA GLU A 185 -11.64 11.65 -0.35
C GLU A 185 -10.29 11.65 -1.08
N TYR A 186 -9.93 10.51 -1.70
CA TYR A 186 -8.67 10.36 -2.45
C TYR A 186 -8.83 10.57 -3.96
N LEU A 187 -9.96 11.15 -4.40
CA LEU A 187 -10.22 11.47 -5.80
C LEU A 187 -10.31 12.99 -6.00
N ALA A 188 -9.65 13.49 -7.05
CA ALA A 188 -9.67 14.89 -7.44
C ALA A 188 -9.97 15.07 -8.93
N GLN A 189 -10.54 16.23 -9.29
CA GLN A 189 -10.85 16.58 -10.68
C GLN A 189 -9.60 16.94 -11.50
N GLU A 190 -8.59 17.47 -10.81
CA GLU A 190 -7.30 17.80 -11.39
C GLU A 190 -6.29 16.78 -10.86
N PRO A 191 -5.28 16.40 -11.66
CA PRO A 191 -4.19 15.61 -11.13
C PRO A 191 -3.58 16.37 -9.94
N PRO A 192 -3.17 15.67 -8.87
CA PRO A 192 -2.33 16.31 -7.86
C PRO A 192 -1.19 17.02 -8.58
N ALA A 193 -0.84 18.23 -8.11
CA ALA A 193 0.24 18.99 -8.71
C ALA A 193 1.42 18.04 -8.96
N GLU A 194 1.94 18.00 -10.19
CA GLU A 194 3.17 17.27 -10.45
C GLU A 194 4.23 17.88 -9.52
N GLU A 195 4.46 17.24 -8.37
CA GLU A 195 5.66 17.46 -7.59
C GLU A 195 6.80 17.29 -8.59
N PRO A 196 7.77 18.21 -8.61
CA PRO A 196 8.73 18.27 -9.69
C PRO A 196 9.36 16.89 -9.86
N SER A 197 9.04 16.21 -10.97
CA SER A 197 9.85 15.12 -11.52
C SER A 197 11.22 15.64 -12.01
N GLY A 198 11.62 16.82 -11.56
CA GLY A 198 12.80 17.58 -11.93
C GLY A 198 13.84 17.55 -10.84
N GLY A 199 14.31 16.34 -10.48
CA GLY A 199 15.47 16.13 -9.64
C GLY A 199 15.27 16.49 -8.17
N ILE A 200 15.98 15.78 -7.30
CA ILE A 200 16.04 16.13 -5.90
C ILE A 200 16.59 17.56 -5.75
N SER A 201 15.80 18.44 -5.15
CA SER A 201 16.23 19.80 -4.84
C SER A 201 17.46 19.75 -3.93
N ALA A 202 18.55 20.36 -4.41
CA ALA A 202 19.75 20.62 -3.62
C ALA A 202 19.77 22.06 -3.08
N ALA A 203 18.66 22.80 -3.17
CA ALA A 203 18.57 24.16 -2.65
C ALA A 203 18.62 24.15 -1.13
N GLU A 204 19.24 25.18 -0.55
CA GLU A 204 19.25 25.35 0.90
C GLU A 204 17.84 25.62 1.43
N CYS A 205 17.57 25.10 2.62
CA CYS A 205 16.30 25.29 3.30
C CYS A 205 16.09 26.70 3.80
N GLU A 206 14.91 27.26 3.52
CA GLU A 206 14.50 28.56 4.07
C GLU A 206 14.22 28.49 5.57
N SER A 207 13.77 27.33 6.09
CA SER A 207 13.61 27.06 7.52
C SER A 207 14.94 26.94 8.30
N GLY A 208 16.08 26.97 7.59
CA GLY A 208 17.42 26.98 8.16
C GLY A 208 18.18 25.67 7.92
N SER A 209 19.46 25.77 7.53
CA SER A 209 20.36 24.65 7.25
C SER A 209 21.20 24.22 8.47
N GLY A 210 20.87 24.68 9.68
CA GLY A 210 21.69 24.40 10.88
C GLY A 210 21.85 22.92 11.22
N VAL A 211 20.91 22.07 10.78
CA VAL A 211 21.02 20.62 10.93
C VAL A 211 22.08 20.01 10.01
N GLU A 212 22.46 20.68 8.93
CA GLU A 212 23.42 20.19 7.93
C GLU A 212 24.87 20.13 8.44
N ASP A 213 25.17 20.84 9.53
CA ASP A 213 26.50 20.90 10.11
C ASP A 213 26.97 19.50 10.57
N GLY A 214 27.92 18.95 9.82
CA GLY A 214 28.51 17.64 10.09
C GLY A 214 27.67 16.45 9.59
N LEU A 215 26.58 16.71 8.87
CA LEU A 215 25.91 15.66 8.10
C LEU A 215 26.72 15.26 6.87
N THR A 216 26.52 14.03 6.45
CA THR A 216 26.99 13.52 5.17
C THR A 216 26.19 14.10 4.01
N GLN A 217 26.74 14.05 2.79
CA GLN A 217 26.13 14.66 1.61
C GLN A 217 24.77 14.06 1.25
N ASP A 218 24.58 12.76 1.46
CA ASP A 218 23.30 12.09 1.23
C ASP A 218 22.27 12.52 2.27
N ALA A 219 22.68 12.67 3.55
CA ALA A 219 21.78 13.18 4.59
C ALA A 219 21.38 14.65 4.33
N ILE A 220 22.31 15.49 3.85
CA ILE A 220 22.00 16.85 3.39
C ILE A 220 21.03 16.81 2.20
N ARG A 221 21.20 15.87 1.28
CA ARG A 221 20.30 15.70 0.13
C ARG A 221 18.88 15.36 0.59
N VAL A 222 18.72 14.43 1.55
CA VAL A 222 17.42 14.13 2.17
C VAL A 222 16.83 15.37 2.83
N HIS A 223 17.59 16.09 3.65
CA HIS A 223 17.13 17.29 4.33
C HIS A 223 16.55 18.31 3.35
N ARG A 224 17.32 18.67 2.31
CA ARG A 224 16.93 19.68 1.32
C ARG A 224 15.74 19.24 0.46
N ALA A 225 15.68 17.95 0.09
CA ALA A 225 14.57 17.39 -0.64
C ALA A 225 13.26 17.49 0.15
N VAL A 226 13.28 17.02 1.40
CA VAL A 226 12.12 17.02 2.28
C VAL A 226 11.67 18.44 2.57
N CYS A 227 12.60 19.33 2.87
CA CYS A 227 12.29 20.72 3.16
C CYS A 227 11.68 21.49 1.98
N ALA A 228 12.09 21.18 0.74
CA ALA A 228 11.52 21.80 -0.45
C ALA A 228 10.06 21.36 -0.70
N LEU A 229 9.74 20.10 -0.43
CA LEU A 229 8.42 19.50 -0.68
C LEU A 229 7.46 19.63 0.51
N PHE A 230 8.02 19.64 1.72
CA PHE A 230 7.28 19.67 2.98
C PHE A 230 7.70 20.88 3.83
N PRO A 231 7.43 22.12 3.37
CA PRO A 231 7.86 23.34 4.05
C PRO A 231 7.26 23.52 5.46
N GLN A 232 6.24 22.73 5.84
CA GLN A 232 5.71 22.65 7.19
C GLN A 232 6.65 21.99 8.20
N VAL A 233 7.65 21.23 7.74
CA VAL A 233 8.68 20.66 8.61
C VAL A 233 9.69 21.75 8.96
N THR A 234 9.75 22.08 10.26
CA THR A 234 10.57 23.19 10.76
C THR A 234 11.64 22.76 11.76
N SER A 235 11.71 21.46 12.08
CA SER A 235 12.64 20.91 13.05
C SER A 235 13.21 19.59 12.56
N TYR A 236 14.52 19.43 12.71
CA TYR A 236 15.26 18.26 12.28
C TYR A 236 16.31 17.89 13.33
N GLY A 237 16.48 16.58 13.56
CA GLY A 237 17.60 16.02 14.31
C GLY A 237 18.69 15.53 13.35
N GLY A 238 19.95 15.84 13.60
CA GLY A 238 21.07 15.49 12.72
C GLY A 238 22.23 14.85 13.47
N LEU A 239 23.44 15.34 13.24
CA LEU A 239 24.66 14.85 13.90
C LEU A 239 24.54 14.93 15.43
N ARG A 240 24.87 13.83 16.12
CA ARG A 240 25.00 13.76 17.58
C ARG A 240 26.44 13.39 17.95
N SER A 241 27.29 14.39 18.20
CA SER A 241 28.72 14.16 18.45
C SER A 241 28.97 13.22 19.63
N GLY A 242 29.80 12.19 19.42
CA GLY A 242 30.11 11.16 20.41
C GLY A 242 29.14 9.98 20.44
N ASP A 243 28.05 10.02 19.68
CA ASP A 243 27.21 8.85 19.43
C ASP A 243 27.97 7.81 18.58
N GLY A 244 27.73 6.53 18.84
CA GLY A 244 28.40 5.43 18.14
C GLY A 244 27.68 4.97 16.85
N GLY A 245 26.47 5.47 16.61
CA GLY A 245 25.62 5.06 15.50
C GLY A 245 25.62 6.04 14.32
N GLU A 246 24.54 5.98 13.56
CA GLU A 246 24.33 6.72 12.32
C GLU A 246 24.24 8.22 12.58
N HIS A 247 23.63 8.64 13.70
CA HIS A 247 23.66 10.05 14.11
C HIS A 247 25.08 10.50 14.44
N GLY A 248 25.88 9.68 15.13
CA GLY A 248 27.27 10.00 15.44
C GLY A 248 28.20 10.16 14.24
N SER A 249 27.86 9.52 13.13
CA SER A 249 28.58 9.61 11.86
C SER A 249 27.97 10.60 10.86
N GLY A 250 26.89 11.32 11.24
CA GLY A 250 26.19 12.27 10.36
C GLY A 250 25.42 11.60 9.21
N ARG A 251 25.12 10.31 9.35
CA ARG A 251 24.41 9.47 8.37
C ARG A 251 22.93 9.31 8.67
N ALA A 252 22.42 9.88 9.76
CA ALA A 252 21.01 9.87 10.11
C ALA A 252 20.43 11.28 10.16
N LEU A 253 19.15 11.36 9.77
CA LEU A 253 18.33 12.56 9.87
C LEU A 253 16.98 12.17 10.49
N ASP A 254 16.60 12.84 11.56
CA ASP A 254 15.26 12.79 12.13
C ASP A 254 14.46 13.96 11.61
N ILE A 255 13.35 13.67 10.97
CA ILE A 255 12.43 14.66 10.41
C ILE A 255 11.29 14.80 11.42
N MET A 256 11.32 15.85 12.25
CA MET A 256 10.45 15.96 13.43
C MET A 256 9.03 16.36 13.04
N ILE A 257 8.19 15.37 12.80
CA ILE A 257 6.80 15.53 12.35
C ILE A 257 5.96 14.33 12.82
N ARG A 258 4.66 14.57 13.03
CA ARG A 258 3.68 13.56 13.46
C ARG A 258 2.55 13.43 12.42
N GLY A 259 1.85 12.31 12.44
CA GLY A 259 0.61 12.08 11.68
C GLY A 259 0.84 11.96 10.17
N SER A 260 -0.19 12.27 9.38
CA SER A 260 -0.24 11.96 7.94
C SER A 260 0.90 12.58 7.11
N VAL A 261 1.45 13.73 7.54
CA VAL A 261 2.60 14.33 6.86
C VAL A 261 3.85 13.44 6.99
N GLY A 262 4.00 12.71 8.11
CA GLY A 262 5.06 11.73 8.27
C GLY A 262 4.90 10.52 7.35
N ASP A 263 3.67 10.07 7.07
CA ASP A 263 3.40 9.02 6.09
C ASP A 263 3.83 9.45 4.68
N GLU A 264 3.49 10.68 4.28
CA GLU A 264 3.87 11.26 2.98
C GLU A 264 5.39 11.37 2.83
N ILE A 265 6.08 11.84 3.87
CA ILE A 265 7.55 11.95 3.89
C ILE A 265 8.20 10.56 3.82
N ALA A 266 7.74 9.61 4.63
CA ALA A 266 8.29 8.25 4.63
C ALA A 266 8.07 7.56 3.27
N ALA A 267 6.92 7.79 2.62
CA ALA A 267 6.66 7.31 1.27
C ALA A 267 7.59 7.96 0.24
N TYR A 268 7.72 9.30 0.26
CA TYR A 268 8.60 10.06 -0.63
C TYR A 268 10.06 9.59 -0.53
N VAL A 269 10.58 9.48 0.69
CA VAL A 269 11.97 9.06 0.94
C VAL A 269 12.20 7.64 0.46
N ARG A 270 11.23 6.73 0.67
CA ARG A 270 11.30 5.34 0.18
C ARG A 270 11.21 5.23 -1.34
N GLU A 271 10.40 6.04 -2.00
CA GLU A 271 10.26 6.01 -3.46
C GLU A 271 11.50 6.56 -4.16
N ASN A 272 12.16 7.54 -3.54
CA ASN A 272 13.36 8.21 -4.08
C ASN A 272 14.67 7.71 -3.46
N TYR A 273 14.64 6.56 -2.77
CA TYR A 273 15.74 6.09 -1.91
C TYR A 273 17.10 6.04 -2.62
N SER A 274 17.12 5.61 -3.90
CA SER A 274 18.35 5.49 -4.68
C SER A 274 18.97 6.87 -4.91
N GLU A 275 18.18 7.80 -5.44
CA GLU A 275 18.65 9.15 -5.75
C GLU A 275 19.03 9.93 -4.47
N LEU A 276 18.34 9.66 -3.36
CA LEU A 276 18.61 10.25 -2.05
C LEU A 276 19.81 9.62 -1.33
N GLY A 277 20.24 8.41 -1.71
CA GLY A 277 21.30 7.66 -1.02
C GLY A 277 20.84 7.02 0.30
N VAL A 278 19.53 6.76 0.44
CA VAL A 278 18.91 6.20 1.64
C VAL A 278 19.14 4.69 1.71
N SER A 279 19.49 4.20 2.91
CA SER A 279 19.61 2.76 3.19
C SER A 279 18.47 2.22 4.06
N GLU A 280 17.88 3.07 4.91
CA GLU A 280 16.85 2.70 5.88
C GLU A 280 15.92 3.87 6.21
N VAL A 281 14.65 3.55 6.44
CA VAL A 281 13.63 4.46 6.96
C VAL A 281 12.91 3.79 8.11
N ILE A 282 12.71 4.52 9.21
CA ILE A 282 11.90 4.10 10.35
C ILE A 282 10.77 5.11 10.56
N TRP A 283 9.54 4.62 10.65
CA TRP A 283 8.35 5.45 10.85
C TRP A 283 7.21 4.66 11.51
N GLU A 284 6.63 5.21 12.59
CA GLU A 284 5.54 4.59 13.38
C GLU A 284 5.81 3.12 13.69
N GLN A 285 6.92 2.87 14.37
CA GLN A 285 7.37 1.54 14.82
C GLN A 285 7.62 0.53 13.69
N ARG A 286 7.68 0.99 12.44
CA ARG A 286 7.99 0.16 11.28
C ARG A 286 9.35 0.55 10.73
N ILE A 287 10.06 -0.45 10.23
CA ILE A 287 11.35 -0.31 9.57
C ILE A 287 11.26 -0.81 8.13
N TRP A 288 11.84 -0.04 7.22
CA TRP A 288 12.08 -0.42 5.83
C TRP A 288 13.56 -0.23 5.53
N THR A 289 14.17 -1.20 4.84
CA THR A 289 15.57 -1.12 4.43
C THR A 289 15.69 -1.48 2.96
N VAL A 290 16.66 -0.88 2.26
CA VAL A 290 16.94 -1.17 0.84
C VAL A 290 17.27 -2.65 0.64
N GLU A 291 18.11 -3.20 1.52
CA GLU A 291 18.55 -4.61 1.48
C GLU A 291 17.37 -5.58 1.49
N ARG A 292 16.30 -5.22 2.19
CA ARG A 292 15.10 -6.05 2.33
C ARG A 292 13.86 -5.32 1.78
N SER A 293 14.04 -4.58 0.69
CA SER A 293 13.00 -3.76 0.08
C SER A 293 11.81 -4.60 -0.42
N SER A 294 12.06 -5.84 -0.83
CA SER A 294 11.02 -6.82 -1.22
C SER A 294 10.06 -7.19 -0.10
N ASP A 295 10.50 -7.10 1.15
CA ASP A 295 9.68 -7.44 2.32
C ASP A 295 8.74 -6.29 2.71
N GLY A 296 8.92 -5.11 2.12
CA GLY A 296 8.18 -3.91 2.50
C GLY A 296 8.48 -3.47 3.94
N TRP A 297 7.49 -2.85 4.58
CA TRP A 297 7.57 -2.44 5.98
C TRP A 297 7.54 -3.65 6.91
N ARG A 298 8.37 -3.60 7.95
CA ARG A 298 8.41 -4.61 9.01
C ARG A 298 8.20 -3.96 10.36
N TRP A 299 7.44 -4.59 11.24
CA TRP A 299 7.30 -4.12 12.61
C TRP A 299 8.61 -4.28 13.38
N MET A 300 8.95 -3.25 14.16
CA MET A 300 9.95 -3.31 15.20
C MET A 300 9.33 -3.76 16.52
N GLU A 301 10.16 -4.24 17.43
CA GLU A 301 9.77 -4.41 18.83
C GLU A 301 9.36 -3.06 19.44
N ASP A 302 8.42 -3.09 20.37
CA ASP A 302 8.06 -1.91 21.17
C ASP A 302 9.22 -1.56 22.12
N ARG A 303 9.72 -0.32 22.00
CA ARG A 303 10.83 0.21 22.77
C ARG A 303 10.38 1.13 23.92
N GLY A 304 9.07 1.26 24.14
CA GLY A 304 8.49 1.83 25.36
C GLY A 304 7.96 3.25 25.27
N ASP A 305 8.31 4.04 24.25
CA ASP A 305 7.81 5.39 24.07
C ASP A 305 7.76 5.84 22.60
N ASP A 306 7.05 6.94 22.34
CA ASP A 306 6.85 7.52 21.00
C ASP A 306 8.16 7.79 20.26
N THR A 307 9.18 8.34 20.95
CA THR A 307 10.44 8.70 20.32
C THR A 307 11.24 7.45 19.96
N ALA A 308 11.37 6.50 20.89
CA ALA A 308 12.07 5.24 20.64
C ALA A 308 11.37 4.40 19.54
N ASN A 309 10.05 4.52 19.45
CA ASN A 309 9.23 3.87 18.41
C ASN A 309 9.01 4.73 17.16
N HIS A 310 9.58 5.93 17.06
CA HIS A 310 9.52 6.79 15.87
C HIS A 310 8.09 7.18 15.45
N TYR A 311 7.21 7.42 16.42
CA TYR A 311 5.89 8.01 16.18
C TYR A 311 5.94 9.54 16.11
N ASP A 312 7.04 10.16 16.55
CA ASP A 312 7.20 11.62 16.60
C ASP A 312 8.21 12.21 15.59
N HIS A 313 8.83 11.34 14.79
CA HIS A 313 9.70 11.71 13.69
C HIS A 313 9.84 10.57 12.67
N VAL A 314 10.06 10.92 11.40
CA VAL A 314 10.56 9.99 10.40
C VAL A 314 12.08 9.94 10.53
N HIS A 315 12.64 8.79 10.86
CA HIS A 315 14.09 8.60 10.89
C HIS A 315 14.56 8.04 9.55
N VAL A 316 15.59 8.67 8.99
CA VAL A 316 16.19 8.28 7.72
C VAL A 316 17.68 8.06 7.93
N THR A 317 18.16 6.88 7.56
CA THR A 317 19.59 6.59 7.50
C THR A 317 20.04 6.48 6.04
N VAL A 318 21.18 7.07 5.73
CA VAL A 318 21.81 7.10 4.40
C VAL A 318 23.11 6.29 4.35
N TYR A 319 23.57 5.95 3.15
CA TYR A 319 24.87 5.32 2.95
C TYR A 319 26.03 6.26 3.31
N GLY A 320 25.95 7.53 2.93
CA GLY A 320 26.90 8.55 3.37
C GLY A 320 27.08 9.68 2.36
N ASN A 321 28.15 9.63 1.56
CA ASN A 321 28.49 10.71 0.62
C ASN A 321 28.40 10.29 -0.84
N GLU A 322 28.05 9.04 -1.11
CA GLU A 322 28.28 8.48 -2.44
C GLU A 322 27.15 8.84 -3.40
N GLY A 323 25.91 9.01 -2.92
CA GLY A 323 24.72 8.89 -3.78
C GLY A 323 24.72 7.54 -4.53
N SER A 324 23.57 7.03 -4.99
CA SER A 324 23.66 5.94 -5.97
C SER A 324 24.02 6.53 -7.33
N THR A 325 25.23 6.22 -7.83
CA THR A 325 25.46 6.12 -9.28
C THR A 325 24.52 5.12 -9.92
#